data_AF-G4U1Y2-F1
#
_entry.id   AF-G4U1Y2-F1
#
_cell.length_a   1.000
_cell.length_b   1.000
_cell.length_c   1.000
_cell.angle_alpha   90.00
_cell.angle_beta   90.00
_cell.angle_gamma   90.00
#
_symmetry.space_group_name_H-M   'P 1'
#
loop_
_entity.id
_entity.type
_entity.pdbx_description
1 polymer ?
#
loop_
_entity_poly.entity_id
_entity_poly.type
_entity_poly.pdbx_seq_one_letter_code
_entity_poly.pdbx_strand_id
1 'polypeptide(L)'
;MALPTPSENEGSHNLDYQRGDTVWLLADHFFKPARQLPSLLVELWLQIFRLHLGPSITNLSRDSFSSYAHCIFLHRGDAARIYRKKEQIRSVLRRVCHAWKMLADDLDDAVLMSHLDEIDWPPGRSKPQAKAIYYLSSGFYPLHKDPVKSYREANGKIYN
;
A
#
# COMPACT_ATOMS: atom_id res chain seq x y z
N MET A 1 61.99 3.59 -1.66
CA MET A 1 60.71 3.05 -1.16
C MET A 1 59.60 3.68 -1.97
N ALA A 2 59.02 2.93 -2.90
CA ALA A 2 57.99 3.41 -3.81
C ALA A 2 56.61 2.93 -3.32
N LEU A 3 55.64 3.85 -3.27
CA LEU A 3 54.25 3.59 -2.88
C LEU A 3 53.48 2.98 -4.05
N PRO A 4 52.57 2.02 -3.82
CA PRO A 4 51.70 1.51 -4.87
C PRO A 4 50.49 2.44 -5.08
N THR A 5 50.21 2.73 -6.35
CA THR A 5 49.00 3.43 -6.81
C THR A 5 47.78 2.50 -6.80
N PRO A 6 46.58 3.00 -6.46
CA PRO A 6 45.36 2.21 -6.50
C PRO A 6 44.88 2.02 -7.94
N SER A 7 44.60 0.77 -8.29
CA SER A 7 43.99 0.31 -9.53
C SER A 7 42.53 0.75 -9.59
N GLU A 8 42.21 1.60 -10.55
CA GLU A 8 40.84 1.89 -10.98
C GLU A 8 40.23 0.64 -11.59
N ASN A 9 39.09 0.19 -11.07
CA ASN A 9 38.32 -0.91 -11.64
C ASN A 9 36.87 -0.41 -11.79
N GLU A 10 36.64 0.33 -12.87
CA GLU A 10 35.33 0.81 -13.29
C GLU A 10 34.51 -0.35 -13.89
N GLY A 11 33.84 -1.10 -13.02
CA GLY A 11 32.79 -2.04 -13.42
C GLY A 11 31.45 -1.33 -13.57
N SER A 12 31.23 -0.64 -14.70
CA SER A 12 29.91 -0.12 -15.08
C SER A 12 28.96 -1.27 -15.40
N HIS A 13 28.19 -1.70 -14.39
CA HIS A 13 27.03 -2.55 -14.61
C HIS A 13 25.85 -1.70 -15.10
N ASN A 14 25.68 -1.66 -16.43
CA ASN A 14 24.44 -1.22 -17.07
C ASN A 14 23.31 -2.17 -16.65
N LEU A 15 22.50 -1.73 -15.69
CA LEU A 15 21.19 -2.32 -15.43
C LEU A 15 20.21 -1.75 -16.44
N ASP A 16 20.07 -2.44 -17.57
CA ASP A 16 18.97 -2.23 -18.50
C ASP A 16 17.65 -2.49 -17.78
N TYR A 17 17.03 -1.41 -17.31
CA TYR A 17 15.71 -1.43 -16.70
C TYR A 17 14.68 -1.68 -17.80
N GLN A 18 14.36 -2.95 -18.05
CA GLN A 18 13.24 -3.31 -18.91
C GLN A 18 11.94 -2.81 -18.28
N ARG A 19 11.36 -1.79 -18.90
CA ARG A 19 10.01 -1.29 -18.63
C ARG A 19 9.02 -2.45 -18.83
N GLY A 20 8.54 -2.99 -17.71
CA GLY A 20 7.49 -4.01 -17.68
C GLY A 20 6.15 -3.42 -18.14
N ASP A 21 5.96 -3.33 -19.46
CA ASP A 21 4.65 -3.12 -20.08
C ASP A 21 3.90 -4.47 -20.08
N THR A 22 3.39 -4.91 -18.93
CA THR A 22 2.58 -6.16 -18.91
C THR A 22 1.67 -6.34 -17.69
N VAL A 23 0.78 -5.40 -17.36
CA VAL A 23 -0.39 -5.73 -16.51
C VAL A 23 -1.62 -4.87 -16.84
N TRP A 24 -2.21 -5.03 -18.03
CA TRP A 24 -3.61 -4.61 -18.27
C TRP A 24 -4.45 -5.64 -19.05
N LEU A 25 -3.94 -6.85 -19.31
CA LEU A 25 -4.63 -7.86 -20.14
C LEU A 25 -5.33 -8.99 -19.35
N LEU A 26 -5.70 -8.77 -18.09
CA LEU A 26 -6.44 -9.77 -17.30
C LEU A 26 -7.81 -9.31 -16.79
N ALA A 27 -8.29 -8.13 -17.20
CA ALA A 27 -9.65 -7.69 -16.85
C ALA A 27 -10.74 -8.29 -17.76
N ASP A 28 -10.41 -8.76 -18.97
CA ASP A 28 -11.43 -9.10 -19.97
C ASP A 28 -11.92 -10.56 -19.96
N HIS A 29 -11.25 -11.48 -19.27
CA HIS A 29 -11.51 -12.91 -19.46
C HIS A 29 -12.36 -13.63 -18.41
N PHE A 30 -12.94 -12.91 -17.43
CA PHE A 30 -13.82 -13.52 -16.42
C PHE A 30 -15.31 -13.13 -16.50
N PHE A 31 -15.73 -12.36 -17.50
CA PHE A 31 -17.14 -12.05 -17.70
C PHE A 31 -17.84 -13.14 -18.52
N LYS A 32 -18.38 -14.15 -17.83
CA LYS A 32 -19.55 -14.89 -18.34
C LYS A 32 -20.63 -13.87 -18.74
N PRO A 33 -21.39 -14.08 -19.83
CA PRO A 33 -22.34 -13.10 -20.35
C PRO A 33 -23.63 -13.09 -19.51
N ALA A 34 -23.51 -12.74 -18.23
CA ALA A 34 -24.61 -12.30 -17.41
C ALA A 34 -24.57 -10.77 -17.40
N ARG A 35 -25.27 -10.14 -18.37
CA ARG A 35 -25.64 -8.72 -18.37
C ARG A 35 -24.48 -7.79 -17.99
N GLN A 36 -23.66 -7.41 -18.98
CA GLN A 36 -22.68 -6.34 -18.81
C GLN A 36 -23.39 -5.13 -18.19
N LEU A 37 -22.98 -4.77 -16.97
CA LEU A 37 -23.44 -3.53 -16.36
C LEU A 37 -23.01 -2.37 -17.27
N PRO A 38 -23.87 -1.35 -17.49
CA PRO A 38 -23.48 -0.16 -18.22
C PRO A 38 -22.19 0.40 -17.64
N SER A 39 -21.20 0.65 -18.49
CA SER A 39 -19.89 1.23 -18.09
C SER A 39 -20.04 2.46 -17.20
N LEU A 40 -21.03 3.30 -17.51
CA LEU A 40 -21.37 4.50 -16.76
C LEU A 40 -21.69 4.24 -15.27
N LEU A 41 -22.37 3.14 -14.94
CA LEU A 41 -22.69 2.82 -13.54
C LEU A 41 -21.44 2.43 -12.74
N VAL A 42 -20.53 1.68 -13.37
CA VAL A 42 -19.26 1.27 -12.75
C VAL A 42 -18.38 2.49 -12.48
N GLU A 43 -18.30 3.41 -13.44
CA GLU A 43 -17.57 4.67 -13.29
C GLU A 43 -18.14 5.52 -12.14
N LEU A 44 -19.47 5.65 -12.05
CA LEU A 44 -20.12 6.37 -10.96
C LEU A 44 -19.82 5.74 -9.60
N TRP A 45 -19.88 4.41 -9.49
CA TRP A 45 -19.51 3.71 -8.25
C TRP A 45 -18.05 3.93 -7.87
N LEU A 46 -17.14 3.89 -8.84
CA LEU A 46 -15.73 4.15 -8.61
C LEU A 46 -15.49 5.57 -8.06
N GLN A 47 -16.19 6.57 -8.59
CA GLN A 47 -16.13 7.95 -8.09
C GLN A 47 -16.68 8.07 -6.67
N ILE A 48 -17.84 7.45 -6.39
CA ILE A 48 -18.44 7.42 -5.05
C ILE A 48 -17.49 6.74 -4.05
N PHE A 49 -16.86 5.62 -4.44
CA PHE A 49 -15.94 4.90 -3.58
C PHE A 49 -14.70 5.73 -3.28
N ARG A 50 -14.12 6.39 -4.28
CA ARG A 50 -12.99 7.31 -4.09
C ARG A 50 -13.34 8.47 -3.16
N LEU A 51 -14.55 9.01 -3.28
CA LEU A 51 -15.02 10.06 -2.37
C LEU A 51 -15.12 9.57 -0.93
N HIS A 52 -15.67 8.37 -0.70
CA HIS A 52 -15.84 7.82 0.66
C HIS A 52 -14.53 7.30 1.28
N LEU A 53 -13.69 6.66 0.49
CA LEU A 53 -12.38 6.16 0.94
C LEU A 53 -11.37 7.30 1.09
N GLY A 54 -11.57 8.41 0.38
CA GLY A 54 -10.65 9.52 0.33
C GLY A 54 -9.44 9.26 -0.57
N PRO A 55 -8.47 10.19 -0.60
CA PRO A 55 -7.31 10.12 -1.48
C PRO A 55 -6.46 8.89 -1.15
N SER A 56 -5.86 8.26 -2.17
CA SER A 56 -4.93 7.15 -2.00
C SER A 56 -3.77 7.54 -1.08
N ILE A 57 -3.38 6.64 -0.18
CA ILE A 57 -2.20 6.85 0.68
C ILE A 57 -0.92 6.77 -0.15
N THR A 58 -0.91 5.91 -1.18
CA THR A 58 0.29 5.56 -1.96
C THR A 58 0.35 6.25 -3.32
N ASN A 59 -0.80 6.59 -3.91
CA ASN A 59 -0.90 7.30 -5.18
C ASN A 59 -1.18 8.79 -4.93
N LEU A 60 -0.18 9.48 -4.38
CA LEU A 60 -0.20 10.93 -4.28
C LEU A 60 0.18 11.55 -5.63
N SER A 61 -0.51 12.62 -6.01
CA SER A 61 -0.17 13.37 -7.22
C SER A 61 1.27 13.87 -7.13
N ARG A 62 2.14 13.39 -8.03
CA ARG A 62 3.57 13.69 -8.07
C ARG A 62 3.85 15.18 -8.25
N ASP A 63 2.86 15.95 -8.69
CA ASP A 63 3.03 17.30 -9.20
C ASP A 63 2.95 18.39 -8.12
N SER A 64 2.82 18.01 -6.84
CA SER A 64 2.78 18.99 -5.75
C SER A 64 3.78 18.66 -4.63
N PHE A 65 4.59 19.64 -4.26
CA PHE A 65 5.50 19.56 -3.10
C PHE A 65 4.74 19.27 -1.79
N SER A 66 3.49 19.74 -1.69
CA SER A 66 2.60 19.43 -0.57
C SER A 66 2.29 17.93 -0.45
N SER A 67 2.25 17.19 -1.55
CA SER A 67 2.07 15.74 -1.55
C SER A 67 3.30 15.00 -1.01
N TYR A 68 4.51 15.45 -1.37
CA TYR A 68 5.74 14.92 -0.79
C TYR A 68 5.84 15.20 0.70
N ALA A 69 5.51 16.44 1.11
CA ALA A 69 5.40 16.80 2.50
C ALA A 69 4.40 15.88 3.22
N HIS A 70 3.23 15.61 2.63
CA HIS A 70 2.27 14.68 3.22
C HIS A 70 2.83 13.25 3.40
N CYS A 71 3.59 12.73 2.43
CA CYS A 71 4.26 11.44 2.55
C CYS A 71 5.32 11.39 3.66
N ILE A 72 6.11 12.46 3.80
CA ILE A 72 7.21 12.55 4.77
C ILE A 72 6.67 12.86 6.18
N PHE A 73 5.62 13.68 6.28
CA PHE A 73 5.02 14.14 7.54
C PHE A 73 3.81 13.32 8.00
N LEU A 74 3.34 12.34 7.22
CA LEU A 74 2.44 11.30 7.74
C LEU A 74 3.20 10.53 8.82
N HIS A 75 3.04 10.97 10.07
CA HIS A 75 3.58 10.25 11.21
C HIS A 75 3.15 8.79 11.10
N ARG A 76 4.07 7.89 11.42
CA ARG A 76 3.92 6.43 11.24
C ARG A 76 2.57 5.86 11.71
N GLY A 77 2.06 6.34 12.84
CA GLY A 77 0.74 5.93 13.37
C GLY A 77 -0.45 6.50 12.60
N ASP A 78 -0.30 7.64 11.93
CA ASP A 78 -1.37 8.26 11.13
C ASP A 78 -1.64 7.47 9.86
N ALA A 79 -0.59 7.01 9.16
CA ALA A 79 -0.76 6.14 7.99
C ALA A 79 -1.54 4.86 8.36
N ALA A 80 -1.22 4.24 9.50
CA ALA A 80 -1.91 3.05 9.98
C ALA A 80 -3.36 3.35 10.40
N ARG A 81 -3.61 4.50 11.04
CA ARG A 81 -4.96 4.95 11.39
C ARG A 81 -5.82 5.23 10.16
N ILE A 82 -5.26 5.92 9.15
CA ILE A 82 -5.94 6.21 7.89
C ILE A 82 -6.24 4.90 7.16
N TYR A 83 -5.26 3.99 7.05
CA TYR A 83 -5.46 2.67 6.45
C TYR A 83 -6.57 1.89 7.17
N ARG A 84 -6.55 1.84 8.51
CA ARG A 84 -7.59 1.15 9.30
C ARG A 84 -8.99 1.72 9.04
N LYS A 85 -9.13 3.05 8.99
CA LYS A 85 -10.41 3.71 8.69
C LYS A 85 -10.90 3.37 7.28
N LYS A 86 -10.00 3.40 6.29
CA LYS A 86 -10.31 2.99 4.92
C LYS A 86 -10.75 1.53 4.86
N GLU A 87 -10.04 0.64 5.56
CA GLU A 87 -10.38 -0.79 5.58
C GLU A 87 -11.75 -1.06 6.19
N GLN A 88 -12.12 -0.33 7.25
CA GLN A 88 -13.48 -0.41 7.80
C GLN A 88 -14.54 -0.05 6.75
N ILE A 89 -14.34 1.04 6.01
CA ILE A 89 -15.27 1.44 4.94
C ILE A 89 -15.29 0.40 3.82
N ARG A 90 -14.13 -0.08 3.34
CA ARG A 90 -14.06 -1.14 2.32
C ARG A 90 -14.76 -2.41 2.75
N SER A 91 -14.64 -2.80 4.01
CA SER A 91 -15.32 -3.98 4.55
C SER A 91 -16.84 -3.89 4.43
N VAL A 92 -17.41 -2.68 4.53
CA VAL A 92 -18.84 -2.43 4.32
C VAL A 92 -19.16 -2.49 2.83
N LEU A 93 -18.38 -1.81 1.98
CA LEU A 93 -18.59 -1.80 0.52
C LEU A 93 -18.56 -3.20 -0.09
N ARG A 94 -17.64 -4.07 0.36
CA ARG A 94 -17.49 -5.46 -0.10
C ARG A 94 -18.72 -6.33 0.15
N ARG A 95 -19.60 -5.96 1.09
CA ARG A 95 -20.79 -6.75 1.46
C ARG A 95 -22.01 -6.46 0.60
N VAL A 96 -21.99 -5.40 -0.21
CA VAL A 96 -23.17 -4.96 -0.98
C VAL A 96 -23.46 -5.91 -2.14
N CYS A 97 -22.49 -6.13 -3.02
CA CYS A 97 -22.59 -7.08 -4.12
C CYS A 97 -21.20 -7.48 -4.64
N HIS A 98 -21.14 -8.47 -5.53
CA HIS A 98 -19.88 -8.93 -6.12
C HIS A 98 -19.12 -7.82 -6.86
N ALA A 99 -19.81 -6.99 -7.64
CA ALA A 99 -19.19 -5.89 -8.38
C ALA A 99 -18.55 -4.86 -7.41
N TRP A 100 -19.23 -4.53 -6.32
CA TRP A 100 -18.72 -3.61 -5.30
C TRP A 100 -17.51 -4.20 -4.55
N LYS A 101 -17.52 -5.50 -4.30
CA LYS A 101 -16.35 -6.19 -3.73
C LYS A 101 -15.12 -6.03 -4.62
N MET A 102 -15.25 -6.35 -5.92
CA MET A 102 -14.17 -6.19 -6.89
C MET A 102 -13.64 -4.75 -6.92
N LEU A 103 -14.54 -3.77 -7.06
CA LEU A 103 -14.15 -2.35 -7.08
C LEU A 103 -13.48 -1.89 -5.77
N ALA A 104 -13.95 -2.36 -4.62
CA ALA A 104 -13.34 -2.03 -3.33
C ALA A 104 -11.96 -2.68 -3.15
N ASP A 105 -11.76 -3.88 -3.70
CA ASP A 105 -10.48 -4.58 -3.70
C ASP A 105 -9.45 -3.89 -4.62
N ASP A 106 -9.88 -3.42 -5.80
CA ASP A 106 -9.02 -2.67 -6.73
C ASP A 106 -8.53 -1.33 -6.14
N LEU A 107 -9.34 -0.73 -5.26
CA LEU A 107 -9.01 0.51 -4.54
C LEU A 107 -8.15 0.29 -3.28
N ASP A 108 -7.61 -0.91 -3.07
CA ASP A 108 -6.64 -1.13 -2.00
C ASP A 108 -5.34 -0.37 -2.26
N ASP A 109 -4.93 0.46 -1.30
CA ASP A 109 -3.63 1.14 -1.35
C ASP A 109 -2.46 0.18 -1.13
N ALA A 110 -2.72 -1.09 -0.77
CA ALA A 110 -1.74 -2.14 -0.55
C ALA A 110 -0.58 -1.71 0.37
N VAL A 111 -0.88 -0.91 1.40
CA VAL A 111 0.10 -0.43 2.37
C VAL A 111 0.55 -1.55 3.31
N LEU A 112 1.85 -1.61 3.59
CA LEU A 112 2.44 -2.45 4.61
C LEU A 112 3.24 -1.59 5.59
N MET A 113 3.16 -1.90 6.87
CA MET A 113 3.95 -1.32 7.94
C MET A 113 4.84 -2.42 8.50
N SER A 114 6.16 -2.26 8.38
CA SER A 114 7.14 -3.29 8.78
C SER A 114 7.98 -2.78 9.93
N HIS A 115 8.00 -3.51 11.04
CA HIS A 115 8.82 -3.18 12.21
C HIS A 115 10.26 -3.71 12.14
N LEU A 116 10.68 -4.26 10.99
CA LEU A 116 11.98 -4.90 10.76
C LEU A 116 12.25 -6.16 11.61
N ASP A 117 11.39 -6.45 12.59
CA ASP A 117 11.42 -7.60 13.49
C ASP A 117 10.35 -8.65 13.12
N GLU A 118 10.08 -8.78 11.81
CA GLU A 118 9.17 -9.75 11.19
C GLU A 118 7.67 -9.54 11.43
N ILE A 119 7.28 -8.62 12.32
CA ILE A 119 5.87 -8.30 12.54
C ILE A 119 5.44 -7.21 11.55
N ASP A 120 4.87 -7.65 10.44
CA ASP A 120 4.25 -6.78 9.46
C ASP A 120 2.75 -6.55 9.75
N TRP A 121 2.28 -5.34 9.47
CA TRP A 121 0.87 -4.96 9.60
C TRP A 121 0.40 -4.26 8.31
N PRO A 122 -0.83 -4.49 7.82
CA PRO A 122 -1.85 -5.40 8.35
C PRO A 122 -1.47 -6.88 8.20
N PRO A 123 -2.05 -7.77 9.03
CA PRO A 123 -1.78 -9.20 8.99
C PRO A 123 -2.16 -9.83 7.64
N GLY A 124 -1.40 -10.86 7.24
CA GLY A 124 -1.67 -11.63 6.02
C GLY A 124 -1.28 -10.95 4.71
N ARG A 125 -0.68 -9.74 4.77
CA ARG A 125 -0.12 -9.07 3.60
C ARG A 125 1.36 -9.38 3.47
N SER A 126 1.79 -9.70 2.25
CA SER A 126 3.19 -9.95 1.95
C SER A 126 3.89 -8.69 1.39
N LYS A 127 5.19 -8.55 1.65
CA LYS A 127 6.02 -7.45 1.10
C LYS A 127 5.94 -7.32 -0.42
N PRO A 128 5.98 -8.41 -1.23
CA PRO A 128 5.89 -8.30 -2.70
C PRO A 128 4.56 -7.76 -3.22
N GLN A 129 3.48 -7.90 -2.46
CA GLN A 129 2.16 -7.40 -2.83
C GLN A 129 1.92 -5.95 -2.39
N ALA A 130 2.84 -5.36 -1.62
CA ALA A 130 2.67 -4.03 -1.08
C ALA A 130 3.01 -2.96 -2.11
N LYS A 131 2.12 -1.97 -2.29
CA LYS A 131 2.40 -0.79 -3.13
C LYS A 131 3.31 0.21 -2.39
N ALA A 132 3.28 0.22 -1.06
CA ALA A 132 4.20 1.00 -0.22
C ALA A 132 4.49 0.27 1.09
N ILE A 133 5.74 0.37 1.54
CA ILE A 133 6.20 -0.20 2.81
C ILE A 133 6.68 0.94 3.71
N TYR A 134 6.03 1.11 4.85
CA TYR A 134 6.42 2.03 5.91
C TYR A 134 7.23 1.27 6.95
N TYR A 135 8.54 1.48 6.96
CA TYR A 135 9.38 0.93 8.01
C TYR A 135 9.13 1.68 9.31
N LEU A 136 8.99 0.95 10.42
CA LEU A 136 8.74 1.44 11.77
C LEU A 136 9.94 1.11 12.67
N SER A 137 10.48 2.11 13.36
CA SER A 137 11.54 1.95 14.37
C SER A 137 10.89 1.98 15.76
N SER A 138 11.32 1.06 16.62
CA SER A 138 10.77 0.85 17.97
C SER A 138 11.04 1.99 18.96
N GLY A 139 11.89 2.96 18.61
CA GLY A 139 12.44 3.93 19.55
C GLY A 139 11.64 5.23 19.74
N PHE A 140 10.60 5.49 18.95
CA PHE A 140 9.96 6.81 18.96
C PHE A 140 8.44 6.69 18.96
N TYR A 141 7.81 7.41 19.89
CA TYR A 141 6.39 7.81 19.96
C TYR A 141 5.46 7.02 20.91
N PRO A 142 5.06 7.64 22.03
CA PRO A 142 3.91 7.21 22.82
C PRO A 142 2.63 7.79 22.20
N LEU A 143 2.17 7.26 21.06
CA LEU A 143 0.80 7.54 20.61
C LEU A 143 -0.14 6.53 21.27
N HIS A 144 -1.01 7.01 22.16
CA HIS A 144 -1.89 6.19 23.01
C HIS A 144 -2.94 5.35 22.23
N LYS A 145 -2.94 5.37 20.90
CA LYS A 145 -3.89 4.65 20.01
C LYS A 145 -3.26 4.27 18.66
N ASP A 146 -2.00 3.83 18.64
CA ASP A 146 -1.41 3.26 17.42
C ASP A 146 -1.98 1.84 17.16
N PRO A 147 -2.72 1.62 16.05
CA PRO A 147 -3.26 0.29 15.74
C PRO A 147 -2.18 -0.78 15.56
N VAL A 148 -0.96 -0.40 15.14
CA VAL A 148 0.14 -1.33 14.97
C VAL A 148 0.70 -1.76 16.33
N LYS A 149 0.82 -0.81 17.28
CA LYS A 149 1.20 -1.10 18.66
C LYS A 149 0.19 -2.03 19.34
N SER A 150 -1.11 -1.74 19.23
CA SER A 150 -2.16 -2.61 19.80
C SER A 150 -2.13 -4.03 19.21
N TYR A 151 -1.86 -4.16 17.91
CA TYR A 151 -1.72 -5.47 17.26
C TYR A 151 -0.49 -6.22 17.80
N ARG A 152 0.64 -5.54 17.94
CA ARG A 152 1.87 -6.14 18.49
C ARG A 152 1.69 -6.60 19.94
N GLU A 153 1.10 -5.77 20.79
CA GLU A 153 0.82 -6.13 22.19
C GLU A 153 -0.11 -7.36 22.29
N ALA A 154 -1.07 -7.50 21.36
CA ALA A 154 -1.93 -8.68 21.30
C ALA A 154 -1.15 -9.95 20.90
N ASN A 155 -0.23 -9.85 19.94
CA ASN A 155 0.55 -10.99 19.46
C ASN A 155 1.77 -11.36 20.32
N GLY A 156 2.41 -10.38 20.96
CA GLY A 156 3.55 -10.61 21.86
C GLY A 156 3.17 -11.39 23.12
N LYS A 157 1.89 -11.38 23.51
CA LYS A 157 1.35 -12.22 24.59
C LYS A 157 1.23 -13.71 24.22
N ILE A 158 1.39 -14.07 22.94
CA ILE A 158 1.24 -15.46 22.48
C ILE A 158 2.57 -16.24 22.65
N TYR A 159 3.70 -15.53 22.79
CA TYR A 159 5.04 -16.12 22.82
C TYR A 159 5.74 -16.08 24.20
N ASN A 160 5.01 -15.74 25.26
CA ASN A 160 5.47 -15.83 26.66
C ASN A 160 4.58 -16.79 27.44
#